data_AF-A0A968TAQ6-F1
#
_entry.id   AF-A0A968TAQ6-F1
#
_cell.length_a   1.000
_cell.length_b   1.000
_cell.length_c   1.000
_cell.angle_alpha   90.00
_cell.angle_beta   90.00
_cell.angle_gamma   90.00
#
_symmetry.space_group_name_H-M   'P 1'
#
loop_
_entity.id
_entity.type
_entity.pdbx_description
1 polymer ?
#
loop_
_entity_poly.entity_id
_entity_poly.type
_entity_poly.pdbx_seq_one_letter_code
_entity_poly.pdbx_strand_id
1 'polypeptide(L)' 'MEATLLLAKLPEAYAIFDPLVDVLPLIPVFFLLLAFVWQASVGFK' A
#
# COMPACT_ATOMS: atom_id res chain seq x y z
N MET A 1 4.60 18.24 0.97
CA MET A 1 3.45 17.38 0.61
C MET A 1 2.99 16.76 1.91
N GLU A 2 1.93 17.30 2.52
CA GLU A 2 1.46 16.77 3.80
C GLU A 2 0.81 15.42 3.54
N ALA A 3 1.45 14.35 4.01
CA ALA A 3 0.81 13.05 4.12
C ALA A 3 -0.18 13.15 5.28
N THR A 4 -1.37 13.68 5.01
CA THR A 4 -2.46 13.71 5.99
C THR A 4 -2.90 12.27 6.23
N LEU A 5 -2.31 11.61 7.22
CA LEU A 5 -2.85 10.38 7.81
C LEU A 5 -4.16 10.78 8.51
N LEU A 6 -5.28 10.62 7.81
CA LEU A 6 -6.60 10.76 8.42
C LEU A 6 -6.73 9.65 9.48
N LEU A 7 -6.48 10.00 10.74
CA LEU A 7 -6.69 9.16 11.93
C LEU A 7 -8.20 9.06 12.25
N ALA A 8 -8.99 8.64 11.27
CA ALA A 8 -10.41 8.36 11.45
C ALA A 8 -10.60 6.84 11.61
N LYS A 9 -11.40 6.43 12.60
CA LYS A 9 -11.80 5.02 12.73
C LYS A 9 -12.73 4.63 11.59
N LEU A 10 -12.62 3.37 11.15
CA LEU A 10 -13.61 2.80 10.25
C LEU A 10 -14.98 2.71 10.94
N PRO A 11 -16.09 2.74 10.18
CA PRO A 11 -17.40 2.40 10.73
C PRO A 11 -17.39 0.98 11.32
N GLU A 12 -18.23 0.71 12.32
CA GLU A 12 -18.23 -0.54 13.08
C GLU A 12 -18.35 -1.81 12.21
N ALA A 13 -19.15 -1.76 11.16
CA ALA A 13 -19.29 -2.86 10.19
C ALA A 13 -17.98 -3.23 9.45
N TYR A 14 -17.00 -2.32 9.42
CA TYR A 14 -15.71 -2.50 8.74
C TYR A 14 -14.53 -2.64 9.70
N ALA A 15 -14.74 -2.59 11.02
CA ALA A 15 -13.66 -2.63 12.01
C ALA A 15 -12.77 -3.89 11.89
N ILE A 16 -13.32 -5.01 11.41
CA ILE A 16 -12.54 -6.23 11.15
C ILE A 16 -11.45 -6.04 10.08
N PHE A 17 -11.57 -5.00 9.24
CA PHE A 17 -10.62 -4.66 8.18
C PHE A 17 -9.65 -3.55 8.58
N ASP A 18 -9.67 -3.06 9.84
CA ASP A 18 -8.70 -2.08 10.34
C ASP A 18 -7.24 -2.50 10.00
N PRO A 19 -6.82 -3.76 10.26
CA PRO A 19 -5.45 -4.18 9.94
C PRO A 19 -5.13 -4.18 8.44
N LEU A 20 -6.13 -4.37 7.57
CA LEU A 20 -5.94 -4.29 6.12
C LEU A 20 -5.74 -2.84 5.69
N VAL A 21 -6.58 -1.92 6.18
CA VAL A 21 -6.53 -0.50 5.86
C VAL A 21 -5.20 0.11 6.29
N ASP A 22 -4.64 -0.31 7.42
CA ASP A 22 -3.31 0.10 7.89
C ASP A 22 -2.18 -0.18 6.86
N VAL A 23 -2.35 -1.19 6.00
CA VAL A 23 -1.35 -1.60 4.99
C VAL A 23 -1.59 -0.96 3.62
N LEU A 24 -2.82 -0.55 3.29
CA LEU A 24 -3.16 0.03 1.98
C LEU A 24 -2.28 1.22 1.55
N PRO A 25 -1.86 2.14 2.45
CA PRO A 25 -0.97 3.24 2.07
C PRO A 25 0.39 2.80 1.52
N LEU A 26 0.82 1.55 1.75
CA LEU A 26 2.08 1.01 1.23
C LEU A 26 1.98 0.53 -0.24
N ILE A 27 0.76 0.36 -0.79
CA ILE A 27 0.54 -0.13 -2.15
C ILE A 27 1.35 0.63 -3.22
N PRO A 28 1.44 1.99 -3.21
CA PRO A 28 2.26 2.71 -4.18
C PRO A 28 3.74 2.32 -4.15
N VAL A 29 4.29 2.03 -2.97
CA VAL A 29 5.67 1.57 -2.82
C VAL A 29 5.82 0.15 -3.41
N PHE A 30 4.85 -0.73 -3.21
CA PHE A 30 4.87 -2.05 -3.82
C PHE A 30 4.84 -2.01 -5.35
N PHE A 31 4.16 -1.03 -5.97
CA PHE A 31 4.23 -0.85 -7.44
C PHE A 31 5.62 -0.44 -7.92
N LEU A 32 6.31 0.44 -7.18
CA LEU A 32 7.69 0.78 -7.48
C LEU A 32 8.59 -0.47 -7.38
N LEU A 33 8.47 -1.23 -6.29
CA LEU A 33 9.24 -2.47 -6.10
C LEU A 33 8.91 -3.51 -7.18
N LEU A 34 7.64 -3.60 -7.58
CA LEU A 34 7.20 -4.49 -8.65
C LEU A 34 7.85 -4.16 -9.99
N ALA A 35 8.14 -2.88 -10.28
CA ALA A 35 8.89 -2.51 -11.49
C ALA A 35 10.30 -3.12 -11.49
N PHE A 36 10.98 -3.16 -10.34
CA PHE A 36 12.29 -3.81 -10.21
C PHE A 36 12.19 -5.33 -10.27
N VAL A 37 11.14 -5.94 -9.69
CA VAL A 37 10.88 -7.37 -9.83
C VAL A 37 10.65 -7.75 -11.29
N TRP A 38 9.87 -6.94 -12.02
CA TRP A 38 9.65 -7.12 -13.44
C TRP A 38 10.95 -6.97 -14.25
N GLN A 39 11.72 -5.92 -14.00
CA GLN A 39 13.00 -5.73 -14.67
C GLN A 39 13.98 -6.88 -14.37
N ALA A 40 14.05 -7.35 -13.13
CA ALA A 40 14.85 -8.50 -12.76
C ALA A 40 14.43 -9.78 -13.48
N SER A 41 13.12 -10.01 -13.70
CA SER A 41 12.63 -11.22 -14.36
C SER A 41 12.94 -11.26 -15.87
N VAL A 42 13.15 -10.10 -16.50
CA VAL A 42 13.62 -10.00 -17.89
C VAL A 42 15.14 -9.76 -18.02
N GLY A 43 15.86 -9.74 -16.89
CA GLY A 43 17.31 -9.61 -16.84
C GLY A 43 17.84 -8.19 -17.04
N PHE A 44 17.05 -7.17 -16.67
CA PHE A 44 17.39 -5.74 -16.82
C PHE A 44 17.83 -5.38 -18.26
N LYS A 45 17.07 -5.87 -19.24
CA LYS A 45 17.23 -5.55 -20.66
C LYS A 45 16.49 -4.28 -21.05
#